data_AF-A0A8S3JWX2-F1
#
_entry.id   AF-A0A8S3JWX2-F1
#
_cell.length_a   1.000
_cell.length_b   1.000
_cell.length_c   1.000
_cell.angle_alpha   90.00
_cell.angle_beta   90.00
_cell.angle_gamma   90.00
#
_symmetry.space_group_name_H-M   'P 1'
#
loop_
_entity.id
_entity.type
_entity.pdbx_description
1 polymer ?
#
loop_
_entity_poly.entity_id
_entity_poly.type
_entity_poly.pdbx_seq_one_letter_code
_entity_poly.pdbx_strand_id
1 'polypeptide(L)'
;LEKTTPYTFILCAKTRIGCGEKSINRLLTMENRERPDAPLPPTIIESSINATSLILTWRKDGDFNYAPIRYIFIEYQEEHSTTWKPYDPINKPDGQITKLLVQK
;
A
#
# COMPACT_ATOMS: atom_id res chain seq x y z
N LEU A 1 -5.93 17.90 -16.08
CA LEU A 1 -4.93 16.98 -15.51
C LEU A 1 -5.08 15.67 -16.26
N GLU A 2 -4.05 15.24 -17.01
CA GLU A 2 -4.05 13.93 -17.68
C GLU A 2 -4.19 12.80 -16.68
N LYS A 3 -4.80 11.68 -17.04
CA LYS A 3 -4.95 10.51 -16.14
C LYS A 3 -3.62 9.78 -16.00
N THR A 4 -3.33 9.26 -14.80
CA THR A 4 -2.12 8.47 -14.50
C THR A 4 -0.81 9.20 -14.81
N THR A 5 -0.80 10.54 -14.73
CA THR A 5 0.38 11.37 -15.00
C THR A 5 0.90 11.98 -13.69
N PRO A 6 2.21 11.98 -13.43
CA PRO A 6 2.76 12.59 -12.22
C PRO A 6 2.77 14.12 -12.35
N TYR A 7 2.26 14.82 -11.33
CA TYR A 7 2.31 16.28 -11.20
C TYR A 7 2.96 16.68 -9.88
N THR A 8 3.68 17.79 -9.90
CA THR A 8 4.22 18.42 -8.69
C THR A 8 3.32 19.59 -8.28
N PHE A 9 2.74 19.49 -7.10
CA PHE A 9 1.96 20.55 -6.48
C PHE A 9 2.84 21.34 -5.53
N ILE A 10 2.86 22.66 -5.71
CA ILE A 10 3.58 23.60 -4.84
C ILE A 10 2.54 24.49 -4.17
N LEU A 11 2.41 24.39 -2.85
CA LEU A 11 1.46 25.16 -2.05
C LEU A 11 2.20 26.14 -1.14
N CYS A 12 1.70 27.36 -1.00
CA CYS A 12 2.17 28.32 -0.01
C CYS A 12 1.00 29.03 0.68
N ALA A 13 1.13 29.31 1.97
CA ALA A 13 0.19 30.17 2.68
C ALA A 13 0.43 31.63 2.27
N LYS A 14 -0.57 32.26 1.65
CA LYS A 14 -0.49 33.65 1.17
C LYS A 14 -1.09 34.63 2.19
N THR A 15 -0.30 35.61 2.60
CA THR A 15 -0.73 36.75 3.42
C THR A 15 -0.72 38.04 2.61
N ARG A 16 -1.06 39.17 3.23
CA ARG A 16 -0.94 40.50 2.61
C ARG A 16 0.52 40.88 2.27
N ILE A 17 1.50 40.28 2.95
CA ILE A 17 2.93 40.55 2.77
C ILE A 17 3.53 39.64 1.68
N GLY A 18 2.96 38.45 1.46
CA GLY A 18 3.43 37.51 0.46
C GLY A 18 3.16 36.05 0.82
N CYS A 19 3.78 35.13 0.07
CA CYS A 19 3.73 33.70 0.38
C CYS A 19 4.79 33.30 1.42
N GLY A 20 4.38 32.51 2.39
CA GLY A 20 5.29 31.82 3.31
C GLY A 20 6.01 30.63 2.66
N GLU A 21 6.52 29.74 3.50
CA GLU A 21 7.23 28.52 3.07
C GLU A 21 6.37 27.66 2.13
N LYS A 22 7.02 27.07 1.13
CA LYS A 22 6.38 26.24 0.12
C LYS A 22 6.40 24.77 0.53
N SER A 23 5.24 24.13 0.52
CA SER A 23 5.12 22.68 0.53
C SER A 23 5.15 22.16 -0.90
N ILE A 24 6.05 21.22 -1.21
CA ILE A 24 6.21 20.61 -2.53
C ILE A 24 5.84 19.13 -2.43
N ASN A 25 4.86 18.69 -3.21
CA ASN A 25 4.38 17.30 -3.20
C ASN A 25 4.20 16.76 -4.62
N ARG A 26 4.76 15.58 -4.91
CA ARG A 26 4.56 14.88 -6.18
C ARG A 26 3.41 13.90 -6.07
N LEU A 27 2.36 14.08 -6.87
CA LEU A 27 1.14 13.28 -6.83
C LEU A 27 0.82 12.74 -8.22
N LEU A 28 0.33 11.50 -8.29
CA LEU A 28 -0.24 10.94 -9.50
C LEU A 28 -1.70 11.42 -9.65
N THR A 29 -2.10 11.77 -10.85
CA THR A 29 -3.50 12.07 -11.18
C THR A 29 -4.27 10.81 -11.47
N MET A 30 -5.50 10.73 -10.96
CA MET A 30 -6.33 9.53 -11.02
C MET A 30 -7.76 9.94 -11.26
N GLU A 31 -8.53 9.03 -11.83
CA GLU A 31 -9.96 9.21 -12.07
C GLU A 31 -10.78 9.13 -10.77
N ASN A 32 -10.41 8.20 -9.88
CA ASN A 32 -11.02 8.05 -8.56
C ASN A 32 -9.94 8.06 -7.45
N ARG A 33 -10.23 8.73 -6.33
CA ARG A 33 -9.42 8.76 -5.10
C ARG A 33 -10.14 8.22 -3.87
N GLU A 34 -11.26 7.53 -4.08
CA GLU A 34 -11.94 6.78 -3.04
C GLU A 34 -11.00 5.75 -2.42
N ARG A 35 -11.23 5.50 -1.13
CA ARG A 35 -10.48 4.51 -0.36
C ARG A 35 -10.62 3.16 -1.06
N PRO A 36 -9.53 2.39 -1.23
CA PRO A 36 -9.64 1.03 -1.70
C PRO A 36 -10.53 0.15 -0.82
N ASP A 37 -11.29 -0.75 -1.42
CA ASP A 37 -11.93 -1.81 -0.65
C ASP A 37 -10.89 -2.63 0.10
N ALA A 38 -11.35 -3.27 1.16
CA ALA A 38 -10.54 -4.26 1.87
C ALA A 38 -10.06 -5.33 0.88
N PRO A 39 -8.77 -5.69 0.90
CA PRO A 39 -8.28 -6.77 0.06
C PRO A 39 -8.93 -8.09 0.46
N LEU A 40 -9.06 -9.00 -0.51
CA LEU A 40 -9.40 -10.39 -0.20
C LEU A 40 -8.28 -11.05 0.60
N PRO A 41 -8.59 -12.07 1.42
CA PRO A 41 -7.57 -12.86 2.10
C PRO A 41 -6.52 -13.39 1.11
N PRO A 42 -5.22 -13.33 1.44
CA PRO A 42 -4.19 -13.89 0.58
C PRO A 42 -4.32 -15.41 0.49
N THR A 43 -3.98 -15.95 -0.67
CA THR A 43 -3.87 -17.39 -0.89
C THR A 43 -2.46 -17.86 -0.52
N ILE A 44 -2.40 -19.02 0.15
CA ILE A 44 -1.17 -19.75 0.43
C ILE A 44 -1.17 -21.01 -0.43
N ILE A 45 -0.07 -21.26 -1.12
CA ILE A 45 0.12 -22.50 -1.88
C ILE A 45 0.82 -23.50 -0.96
N GLU A 46 0.21 -24.66 -0.71
CA GLU A 46 0.75 -25.66 0.24
C GLU A 46 2.19 -26.07 -0.08
N SER A 47 2.53 -26.22 -1.36
CA SER A 47 3.90 -26.55 -1.80
C SER A 47 4.93 -25.45 -1.56
N SER A 48 4.51 -24.24 -1.19
CA SER A 48 5.39 -23.12 -0.84
C SER A 48 5.67 -23.01 0.66
N ILE A 49 5.03 -23.85 1.48
CA ILE A 49 5.19 -23.86 2.93
C ILE A 49 6.42 -24.68 3.28
N ASN A 50 7.39 -24.03 3.92
CA ASN A 50 8.55 -24.64 4.54
C ASN A 50 8.50 -24.41 6.06
N ALA A 51 9.41 -25.07 6.78
CA ALA A 51 9.51 -24.93 8.24
C ALA A 51 9.70 -23.48 8.74
N THR A 52 10.31 -22.61 7.93
CA THR A 52 10.62 -21.21 8.29
C THR A 52 10.10 -20.18 7.30
N SER A 53 9.41 -20.59 6.24
CA SER A 53 8.97 -19.66 5.20
C SER A 53 7.69 -20.09 4.50
N LEU A 54 6.92 -19.13 4.00
CA LEU A 54 5.79 -19.39 3.11
C LEU A 54 5.66 -18.28 2.06
N ILE A 55 4.93 -18.55 0.97
CA ILE A 55 4.62 -17.53 -0.03
C ILE A 55 3.14 -17.14 0.09
N LEU A 56 2.91 -15.85 0.37
CA LEU A 56 1.59 -15.22 0.28
C LEU A 56 1.37 -14.71 -1.14
N THR A 57 0.18 -14.96 -1.70
CA THR A 57 -0.24 -14.42 -3.01
C THR A 57 -1.60 -13.74 -2.88
N TRP A 58 -1.83 -12.62 -3.57
CA TRP A 58 -3.13 -11.93 -3.61
C TRP A 58 -3.40 -11.35 -5.01
N ARG A 59 -4.64 -10.90 -5.26
CA ARG A 59 -5.05 -10.36 -6.56
C ARG A 59 -4.43 -8.99 -6.83
N LYS A 60 -4.20 -8.67 -8.10
CA LYS A 60 -3.71 -7.36 -8.55
C LYS A 60 -4.86 -6.34 -8.55
N ASP A 61 -4.53 -5.11 -8.16
CA ASP A 61 -5.40 -3.93 -7.99
C ASP A 61 -6.32 -3.56 -9.17
N GLY A 62 -6.13 -4.16 -10.34
CA GLY A 62 -6.88 -3.86 -11.56
C GLY A 62 -8.36 -4.22 -11.50
N ASP A 63 -8.78 -5.03 -10.52
CA ASP A 63 -10.14 -5.58 -10.46
C ASP A 63 -11.13 -4.73 -9.65
N PHE A 64 -10.68 -3.64 -9.01
CA PHE A 64 -11.45 -3.04 -7.91
C PHE A 64 -11.76 -1.53 -8.02
N ASN A 65 -11.55 -0.81 -9.14
CA ASN A 65 -11.94 0.63 -9.25
C ASN A 65 -11.28 1.58 -8.22
N TYR A 66 -10.09 1.26 -7.70
CA TYR A 66 -9.50 2.05 -6.60
C TYR A 66 -8.27 2.88 -6.97
N ALA A 67 -8.09 3.95 -6.21
CA ALA A 67 -6.86 4.73 -6.14
C ALA A 67 -5.64 3.78 -6.01
N PRO A 68 -4.43 4.15 -6.49
CA PRO A 68 -3.28 3.26 -6.44
C PRO A 68 -2.97 2.89 -5.00
N ILE A 69 -2.77 1.59 -4.79
CA ILE A 69 -2.32 1.05 -3.53
C ILE A 69 -0.89 1.52 -3.34
N ARG A 70 -0.63 2.20 -2.22
CA ARG A 70 0.71 2.70 -1.89
C ARG A 70 1.59 1.61 -1.30
N TYR A 71 1.00 0.84 -0.39
CA TYR A 71 1.67 -0.25 0.28
C TYR A 71 0.63 -1.24 0.81
N ILE A 72 1.10 -2.44 1.11
CA ILE A 72 0.30 -3.49 1.74
C ILE A 72 0.77 -3.66 3.18
N PHE A 73 -0.17 -3.90 4.08
CA PHE A 73 0.13 -4.19 5.49
C PHE A 73 -0.24 -5.64 5.77
N ILE A 74 0.75 -6.42 6.21
CA ILE A 74 0.59 -7.85 6.48
C ILE A 74 0.72 -8.05 7.97
N GLU A 75 -0.29 -8.69 8.53
CA GLU A 75 -0.33 -9.08 9.92
C GLU A 75 -0.48 -10.60 10.03
N TYR A 76 0.03 -11.16 11.12
CA TYR A 76 -0.14 -12.55 11.45
C TYR A 76 -0.52 -12.70 12.92
N GLN A 77 -1.16 -13.83 13.23
CA GLN A 77 -1.52 -14.23 14.57
C GLN A 77 -1.09 -15.69 14.75
N GLU A 78 -0.36 -15.97 15.82
CA GLU A 78 -0.01 -17.34 16.20
C GLU A 78 -1.24 -18.03 16.79
N GLU A 79 -1.37 -19.35 16.64
CA GLU A 79 -2.58 -20.13 16.98
C GLU A 79 -3.08 -19.94 18.42
N HIS A 80 -2.20 -19.57 19.35
CA HIS A 80 -2.55 -19.32 20.75
C HIS A 80 -2.46 -17.84 21.17
N SER A 81 -2.27 -16.93 20.20
CA SER A 81 -2.28 -15.48 20.41
C SER A 81 -3.67 -14.90 20.14
N THR A 82 -4.09 -13.92 20.94
CA THR A 82 -5.28 -13.10 20.67
C THR A 82 -4.95 -11.81 19.93
N THR A 83 -3.67 -11.57 19.66
CA THR A 83 -3.16 -10.32 19.08
C THR A 83 -2.56 -10.55 17.70
N TRP A 84 -2.97 -9.71 16.76
CA TRP A 84 -2.34 -9.59 15.44
C TRP A 84 -1.06 -8.77 15.57
N LYS A 85 -0.01 -9.20 14.87
CA LYS A 85 1.28 -8.52 14.85
C LYS A 85 1.68 -8.24 13.40
N PRO A 86 2.29 -7.07 13.12
CA PRO A 86 2.84 -6.81 11.80
C PRO A 86 3.95 -7.81 11.49
N TYR A 87 3.95 -8.33 10.26
CA TYR A 87 5.08 -9.11 9.74
C TYR A 87 6.35 -8.26 9.65
N ASP A 88 6.25 -7.11 8.98
CA ASP A 88 7.30 -6.09 8.97
C ASP A 88 6.66 -4.70 9.18
N PRO A 89 6.84 -4.06 10.35
CA PRO A 89 6.25 -2.75 10.63
C PRO A 89 6.91 -1.61 9.84
N ILE A 90 8.17 -1.81 9.40
CA ILE A 90 8.99 -0.79 8.76
C ILE A 90 8.88 -0.92 7.24
N ASN A 91 9.22 -2.08 6.69
CA ASN A 91 9.28 -2.31 5.25
C ASN A 91 7.95 -2.86 4.74
N LYS A 92 7.02 -1.94 4.50
CA LYS A 92 5.72 -2.27 3.91
C LYS A 92 5.93 -2.54 2.41
N PRO A 93 5.50 -3.71 1.88
CA PRO A 93 5.66 -3.99 0.47
C PRO A 93 4.92 -2.98 -0.40
N ASP A 94 5.51 -2.65 -1.55
CA ASP A 94 4.88 -1.77 -2.54
C ASP A 94 3.51 -2.31 -2.95
N GLY A 95 2.53 -1.43 -3.13
CA GLY A 95 1.16 -1.83 -3.45
C GLY A 95 1.02 -2.62 -4.75
N GLN A 96 2.01 -2.57 -5.65
CA GLN A 96 1.97 -3.28 -6.94
C GLN A 96 2.44 -4.73 -6.86
N ILE A 97 3.04 -5.16 -5.74
CA ILE A 97 3.46 -6.55 -5.57
C ILE A 97 2.24 -7.43 -5.26
N THR A 98 2.22 -8.64 -5.83
CA THR A 98 1.12 -9.62 -5.63
C THR A 98 1.56 -10.90 -4.96
N LYS A 99 2.86 -11.01 -4.64
CA LYS A 99 3.48 -12.16 -4.01
C LYS A 99 4.53 -11.69 -3.01
N LEU A 100 4.56 -12.30 -1.84
CA LEU A 100 5.58 -12.03 -0.83
C LEU A 100 6.07 -13.34 -0.19
N LEU A 101 7.39 -13.50 -0.15
CA LEU A 101 8.04 -14.51 0.67
C LEU A 101 8.10 -13.99 2.10
N VAL A 102 7.40 -14.68 2.99
CA VAL A 102 7.38 -14.43 4.42
C VAL A 102 8.36 -15.42 5.07
N GLN A 103 9.25 -14.92 5.92
CA GLN A 103 10.24 -15.72 6.65
C GLN A 103 10.16 -15.41 8.14
N LYS A 104 10.17 -16.45 8.98
CA LYS A 104 10.22 -16.30 10.44
C LYS A 104 11.67 -16.37 10.94
#